data_AF-A0A6A6D7X1-F1
#
_entry.id   AF-A0A6A6D7X1-F1
#
_cell.length_a   1.000
_cell.length_b   1.000
_cell.length_c   1.000
_cell.angle_alpha   90.00
_cell.angle_beta   90.00
_cell.angle_gamma   90.00
#
_symmetry.space_group_name_H-M   'P 1'
#
loop_
_entity.id
_entity.type
_entity.pdbx_description
1 polymer ?
#
loop_
_entity_poly.entity_id
_entity_poly.type
_entity_poly.pdbx_seq_one_letter_code
_entity_poly.pdbx_strand_id
1 'polypeptide(L)'
;MAWMARLAEVEKLESILRSYLFAGIKASRMRYWEEDMGPMTLTNTVRLHPARKEDKDFKLEVWLCSSIGNAISEAKMRLVEDLRTMLGDYLFKAMKTSNQRKEEERIGMLACTSAVDVSFPSGKDSSDNSKLEVTLNFEKGWYVLGEAYPS
;
A
#
# COMPACT_ATOMS: atom_id res chain seq x y z
N MET A 1 -3.30 16.78 16.96
CA MET A 1 -2.97 15.41 17.37
C MET A 1 -2.29 14.71 16.21
N ALA A 2 -1.01 14.38 16.36
CA ALA A 2 -0.22 13.69 15.34
C ALA A 2 -0.64 12.21 15.27
N TRP A 3 -0.82 11.67 14.06
CA TRP A 3 -1.05 10.24 13.86
C TRP A 3 0.20 9.45 14.29
N MET A 4 0.08 8.50 15.23
CA MET A 4 1.11 7.48 15.39
C MET A 4 0.87 6.39 14.33
N ALA A 5 1.52 6.52 13.18
CA ALA A 5 1.64 5.41 12.25
C ALA A 5 2.36 4.26 12.97
N ARG A 6 1.75 3.07 13.01
CA ARG A 6 2.39 1.89 13.60
C ARG A 6 3.43 1.35 12.62
N LEU A 7 4.53 0.82 13.14
CA LEU A 7 5.59 0.17 12.34
C LEU A 7 5.20 -1.28 12.08
N ALA A 8 5.40 -1.74 10.85
CA ALA A 8 5.10 -3.11 10.47
C ALA A 8 6.29 -4.04 10.79
N GLU A 9 6.01 -5.28 11.14
CA GLU A 9 7.00 -6.36 11.20
C GLU A 9 7.30 -6.88 9.79
N VAL A 10 8.56 -6.76 9.36
CA VAL A 10 8.99 -7.03 7.98
C VAL A 10 8.67 -8.47 7.55
N GLU A 11 8.91 -9.45 8.43
CA GLU A 11 8.68 -10.87 8.13
C GLU A 11 7.20 -11.21 7.89
N LYS A 12 6.29 -10.43 8.48
CA LYS A 12 4.85 -10.62 8.33
C LYS A 12 4.27 -9.91 7.10
N LEU A 13 5.03 -8.99 6.49
CA LEU A 13 4.56 -8.21 5.35
C LEU A 13 4.46 -9.03 4.06
N GLU A 14 5.32 -10.02 3.85
CA GLU A 14 5.32 -10.79 2.59
C GLU A 14 3.99 -11.53 2.36
N SER A 15 3.37 -12.05 3.43
CA SER A 15 2.09 -12.74 3.35
C SER A 15 0.96 -11.81 2.90
N ILE A 16 1.02 -10.54 3.29
CA ILE A 16 0.02 -9.50 3.00
C ILE A 16 0.25 -8.85 1.63
N LEU A 17 1.50 -8.45 1.36
CA LEU A 17 1.87 -7.65 0.19
C LEU A 17 2.19 -8.50 -1.04
N ARG A 18 2.39 -9.82 -0.84
CA ARG A 18 2.87 -10.76 -1.85
C ARG A 18 4.25 -10.37 -2.42
N SER A 19 4.83 -11.29 -3.18
CA SER A 19 6.22 -11.19 -3.63
C SER A 19 6.49 -9.95 -4.50
N TYR A 20 5.53 -9.48 -5.29
CA TYR A 20 5.74 -8.32 -6.17
C TYR A 20 5.96 -7.02 -5.40
N LEU A 21 5.04 -6.66 -4.51
CA LEU A 21 5.20 -5.45 -3.69
C LEU A 21 6.32 -5.62 -2.65
N PHE A 22 6.48 -6.83 -2.09
CA PHE A 22 7.56 -7.10 -1.15
C PHE A 22 8.95 -6.96 -1.78
N ALA A 23 9.13 -7.42 -3.03
CA ALA A 23 10.35 -7.17 -3.79
C ALA A 23 10.58 -5.66 -4.00
N GLY A 24 9.53 -4.88 -4.24
CA GLY A 24 9.62 -3.42 -4.38
C GLY A 24 10.00 -2.70 -3.09
N ILE A 25 9.56 -3.21 -1.94
CA ILE A 25 10.01 -2.74 -0.62
C ILE A 25 11.50 -3.01 -0.44
N LYS A 26 11.92 -4.26 -0.66
CA LYS A 26 13.32 -4.69 -0.49
C LYS A 26 14.27 -3.93 -1.43
N ALA A 27 13.80 -3.55 -2.61
CA ALA A 27 14.54 -2.74 -3.57
C ALA A 27 14.44 -1.22 -3.35
N SER A 28 13.62 -0.76 -2.39
CA SER A 28 13.47 0.67 -2.09
C SER A 28 14.71 1.19 -1.35
N ARG A 29 15.08 2.45 -1.62
CA ARG A 29 16.12 3.14 -0.84
C ARG A 29 15.72 3.25 0.62
N MET A 30 14.43 3.46 0.93
CA MET A 30 14.01 3.55 2.32
C MET A 30 14.34 2.28 3.12
N ARG A 31 14.07 1.10 2.55
CA ARG A 31 14.42 -0.15 3.21
C ARG A 31 15.94 -0.36 3.31
N TYR A 32 16.69 0.00 2.26
CA TYR A 32 18.15 -0.07 2.29
C TYR A 32 18.73 0.74 3.47
N TRP A 33 18.26 1.98 3.67
CA TRP A 33 18.73 2.83 4.77
C TRP A 33 18.33 2.29 6.15
N GLU A 34 17.16 1.65 6.29
CA GLU A 34 16.77 0.99 7.53
C GLU A 34 17.71 -0.18 7.88
N GLU A 35 18.13 -0.96 6.87
CA GLU A 35 19.03 -2.11 7.07
C GLU A 35 20.46 -1.68 7.35
N ASP A 36 20.93 -0.59 6.73
CA ASP A 36 22.26 -0.02 6.95
C ASP A 36 22.45 0.51 8.38
N MET A 37 21.39 1.07 8.97
CA MET A 37 21.38 1.55 10.36
C MET A 37 21.32 0.41 11.40
N GLY A 38 21.18 -0.84 10.94
CA GLY A 38 21.15 -2.04 11.76
C GLY A 38 19.94 -2.94 11.46
N PRO A 39 20.00 -4.24 11.78
CA PRO A 39 18.89 -5.16 11.52
C PRO A 39 17.66 -4.78 12.37
N MET A 40 16.70 -4.11 11.74
CA MET A 40 15.39 -3.83 12.32
C MET A 40 14.35 -4.82 11.81
N THR A 41 13.68 -5.50 12.74
CA THR A 41 12.49 -6.34 12.48
C THR A 41 11.27 -5.49 12.13
N LEU A 42 11.26 -4.23 12.58
CA LEU A 42 10.23 -3.24 12.27
C LEU A 42 10.65 -2.36 11.09
N THR A 43 9.66 -1.86 10.36
CA THR A 43 9.89 -0.95 9.23
C THR A 43 8.93 0.23 9.22
N ASN A 44 9.45 1.38 8.82
CA ASN A 44 8.70 2.59 8.44
C ASN A 44 8.31 2.59 6.96
N THR A 45 8.83 1.64 6.18
CA THR A 45 8.55 1.48 4.74
C THR A 45 7.09 1.07 4.49
N VAL A 46 6.41 0.51 5.49
CA VAL A 46 4.98 0.18 5.40
C VAL A 46 4.24 0.72 6.61
N ARG A 47 3.25 1.58 6.36
CA ARG A 47 2.46 2.24 7.40
C ARG A 47 0.99 1.96 7.18
N LEU A 48 0.32 1.60 8.26
CA LEU A 48 -1.12 1.47 8.27
C LEU A 48 -1.74 2.68 8.99
N HIS A 49 -2.70 3.30 8.33
CA HIS A 49 -3.51 4.39 8.84
C HIS A 49 -4.90 3.84 9.19
N PRO A 50 -5.23 3.67 10.49
CA PRO A 50 -6.49 3.06 10.89
C PRO A 50 -7.70 3.92 10.54
N ALA A 51 -8.80 3.25 10.18
CA ALA A 51 -10.10 3.90 10.08
C ALA A 51 -10.57 4.34 11.47
N ARG A 52 -11.10 5.56 11.58
CA ARG A 52 -11.62 6.09 12.87
C ARG A 52 -12.99 5.52 13.24
N LYS A 53 -13.71 4.97 12.27
CA LYS A 53 -15.09 4.46 12.38
C LYS A 53 -15.29 3.34 11.36
N GLU A 54 -16.28 2.48 11.59
CA GLU A 54 -16.61 1.34 10.72
C GLU A 54 -17.04 1.75 9.30
N ASP A 55 -17.59 2.95 9.14
CA ASP A 55 -17.99 3.51 7.84
C ASP A 55 -16.81 4.10 7.05
N LYS A 56 -15.59 4.04 7.60
CA LYS A 56 -14.37 4.57 6.96
C LYS A 56 -13.43 3.44 6.57
N ASP A 57 -12.65 3.72 5.54
CA ASP A 57 -11.62 2.80 5.08
C ASP A 57 -10.29 3.03 5.81
N PHE A 58 -9.50 1.96 5.92
CA PHE A 58 -8.09 2.03 6.28
C PHE A 58 -7.29 2.49 5.07
N LYS A 59 -6.09 3.04 5.31
CA LYS A 59 -5.12 3.31 4.25
C LYS A 59 -3.80 2.63 4.57
N LEU A 60 -3.31 1.85 3.62
CA LEU A 60 -1.98 1.23 3.67
C LEU A 60 -1.03 2.05 2.78
N GLU A 61 -0.04 2.67 3.39
CA GLU A 61 1.06 3.37 2.72
C GLU A 61 2.26 2.42 2.60
N VAL A 62 2.80 2.29 1.39
CA VAL A 62 3.93 1.41 1.06
C VAL A 62 4.96 2.18 0.25
N TRP A 63 6.18 2.25 0.74
CA TRP A 63 7.30 2.81 -0.01
C TRP A 63 7.95 1.73 -0.88
N LEU A 64 8.09 2.03 -2.16
CA LEU A 64 8.54 1.09 -3.20
C LEU A 64 9.65 1.74 -4.02
N CYS A 65 10.47 0.94 -4.69
CA CYS A 65 11.33 1.46 -5.75
C CYS A 65 10.50 2.11 -6.88
N SER A 66 11.04 3.15 -7.53
CA SER A 66 10.32 3.88 -8.59
C SER A 66 9.82 3.01 -9.74
N SER A 67 10.53 1.94 -10.12
CA SER A 67 10.14 1.06 -11.22
C SER A 67 8.80 0.35 -10.96
N ILE A 68 8.62 -0.19 -9.75
CA ILE A 68 7.37 -0.83 -9.34
C ILE A 68 6.26 0.21 -9.21
N GLY A 69 6.56 1.39 -8.65
CA GLY A 69 5.59 2.50 -8.59
C GLY A 69 5.09 2.92 -9.98
N ASN A 70 6.00 3.07 -10.95
CA ASN A 70 5.64 3.39 -12.34
C ASN A 70 4.74 2.32 -12.96
N ALA A 71 5.09 1.05 -12.81
CA ALA A 71 4.27 -0.06 -13.32
C ALA A 71 2.84 -0.05 -12.74
N ILE A 72 2.69 0.21 -11.44
CA ILE A 72 1.37 0.32 -10.79
C ILE A 72 0.63 1.57 -11.28
N SER A 73 1.33 2.70 -11.42
CA SER A 73 0.75 3.94 -11.94
C SER A 73 0.19 3.76 -13.35
N GLU A 74 0.88 3.01 -14.22
CA GLU A 74 0.42 2.69 -15.56
C GLU A 74 -0.77 1.72 -15.56
N ALA A 75 -0.72 0.65 -14.76
CA ALA A 75 -1.84 -0.30 -14.64
C ALA A 75 -3.11 0.39 -14.13
N LYS A 76 -2.96 1.32 -13.19
CA LYS A 76 -4.05 2.13 -12.64
C LYS A 76 -4.84 2.90 -13.70
N MET A 77 -4.19 3.35 -14.76
CA MET A 77 -4.82 4.14 -15.84
C MET A 77 -5.62 3.30 -16.85
N ARG A 78 -5.46 1.98 -16.84
CA ARG A 78 -6.12 1.07 -17.78
C ARG A 78 -7.43 0.54 -17.21
N LEU A 79 -7.42 -0.69 -16.69
CA LEU A 79 -8.56 -1.33 -16.05
C LEU A 79 -8.19 -1.67 -14.60
N VAL A 80 -9.16 -1.53 -13.69
CA VAL A 80 -8.99 -1.93 -12.28
C VAL A 80 -8.44 -3.35 -12.16
N GLU A 81 -8.89 -4.28 -13.00
CA GLU A 81 -8.47 -5.69 -12.95
C GLU A 81 -6.97 -5.88 -13.22
N ASP A 82 -6.31 -4.96 -13.93
CA ASP A 82 -4.86 -5.04 -14.18
C ASP A 82 -4.05 -4.88 -12.88
N LEU A 83 -4.63 -4.22 -11.87
CA LEU A 83 -4.00 -4.08 -10.55
C LEU A 83 -4.01 -5.37 -9.74
N ARG A 84 -4.86 -6.35 -10.08
CA ARG A 84 -5.01 -7.59 -9.31
C ARG A 84 -3.72 -8.38 -9.25
N THR A 85 -3.00 -8.49 -10.36
CA THR A 85 -1.71 -9.20 -10.43
C THR A 85 -0.64 -8.50 -9.60
N MET A 86 -0.66 -7.15 -9.56
CA MET A 86 0.35 -6.36 -8.85
C MET A 86 0.10 -6.28 -7.34
N LEU A 87 -1.16 -6.12 -6.93
CA LEU A 87 -1.55 -6.05 -5.52
C LEU A 87 -1.72 -7.43 -4.87
N GLY A 88 -1.94 -8.47 -5.68
CA GLY A 88 -2.37 -9.77 -5.22
C GLY A 88 -3.84 -9.78 -4.77
N ASP A 89 -4.41 -10.99 -4.68
CA ASP A 89 -5.84 -11.18 -4.42
C ASP A 89 -6.33 -10.53 -3.11
N TYR A 90 -5.52 -10.56 -2.06
CA TYR A 90 -5.91 -10.05 -0.75
C TYR A 90 -6.11 -8.52 -0.76
N LEU A 91 -5.07 -7.76 -1.14
CA LEU A 91 -5.14 -6.31 -1.21
C LEU A 91 -6.11 -5.85 -2.30
N PHE A 92 -6.13 -6.54 -3.44
CA PHE A 92 -7.08 -6.24 -4.51
C PHE A 92 -8.53 -6.38 -4.02
N LYS A 93 -8.87 -7.48 -3.35
CA LYS A 93 -10.21 -7.68 -2.78
C LYS A 93 -10.53 -6.65 -1.70
N ALA A 94 -9.58 -6.34 -0.82
CA ALA A 94 -9.74 -5.32 0.22
C ALA A 94 -10.04 -3.93 -0.36
N MET A 95 -9.32 -3.56 -1.42
CA MET A 95 -9.53 -2.34 -2.20
C MET A 95 -10.86 -2.36 -2.94
N LYS A 96 -11.18 -3.44 -3.65
CA LYS A 96 -12.42 -3.57 -4.44
C LYS A 96 -13.68 -3.40 -3.59
N THR A 97 -13.61 -3.82 -2.34
CA THR A 97 -14.73 -3.77 -1.37
C THR A 97 -14.69 -2.57 -0.44
N SER A 98 -13.70 -1.69 -0.58
CA SER A 98 -13.61 -0.42 0.16
C SER A 98 -14.77 0.51 -0.17
N ASN A 99 -15.11 1.41 0.76
CA ASN A 99 -16.16 2.40 0.53
C ASN A 99 -15.75 3.39 -0.57
N GLN A 100 -14.47 3.75 -0.62
CA GLN A 100 -13.92 4.59 -1.69
C GLN A 100 -14.15 3.98 -3.07
N ARG A 101 -13.85 2.68 -3.25
CA ARG A 101 -14.02 2.03 -4.56
C ARG A 101 -15.48 1.83 -4.93
N LYS A 102 -16.33 1.48 -3.97
CA LYS A 102 -17.78 1.37 -4.19
C LYS A 102 -18.38 2.69 -4.67
N GLU A 103 -17.90 3.82 -4.14
CA GLU A 103 -18.33 5.14 -4.58
C GLU A 103 -17.87 5.46 -6.01
N GLU A 104 -16.61 5.16 -6.35
CA GLU A 104 -16.10 5.30 -7.72
C GLU A 104 -16.95 4.50 -8.73
N GLU A 105 -17.36 3.28 -8.39
CA GLU A 105 -18.23 2.45 -9.22
C GLU A 105 -19.64 3.01 -9.35
N ARG A 106 -20.19 3.53 -8.25
CA ARG A 106 -21.52 4.16 -8.22
C ARG A 106 -21.62 5.34 -9.18
N ILE A 107 -20.54 6.12 -9.34
CA ILE A 107 -20.47 7.25 -10.27
C ILE A 107 -19.95 6.88 -11.67
N GLY A 108 -19.74 5.59 -11.95
CA GLY A 108 -19.38 5.08 -13.27
C GLY A 108 -17.89 5.10 -13.61
N MET A 109 -16.98 5.24 -12.63
CA MET A 109 -15.54 5.20 -12.89
C MET A 109 -15.04 3.76 -13.07
N LEU A 110 -14.48 3.47 -14.24
CA LEU A 110 -13.88 2.16 -14.56
C LEU A 110 -12.43 2.02 -14.07
N ALA A 111 -11.68 3.12 -14.07
CA ALA A 111 -10.33 3.19 -13.53
C ALA A 111 -10.34 3.40 -12.01
N CYS A 112 -9.23 3.07 -11.36
CA CYS A 112 -9.03 3.34 -9.94
C CYS A 112 -8.29 4.67 -9.82
N THR A 113 -8.88 5.71 -9.24
CA THR A 113 -8.20 7.01 -9.15
C THR A 113 -7.78 7.34 -7.72
N SER A 114 -8.58 6.91 -6.75
CA SER A 114 -8.42 7.28 -5.34
C SER A 114 -8.31 6.10 -4.37
N ALA A 115 -8.84 4.91 -4.72
CA ALA A 115 -8.70 3.72 -3.88
C ALA A 115 -7.30 3.06 -3.97
N VAL A 116 -6.53 3.42 -5.00
CA VAL A 116 -5.12 3.12 -5.19
C VAL A 116 -4.47 4.39 -5.70
N ASP A 117 -3.42 4.87 -5.06
CA ASP A 117 -2.68 6.01 -5.53
C ASP A 117 -1.17 5.77 -5.50
N VAL A 118 -0.47 6.35 -6.47
CA VAL A 118 0.98 6.30 -6.55
C VAL A 118 1.50 7.70 -6.71
N SER A 119 2.34 8.12 -5.77
CA SER A 119 3.03 9.41 -5.79
C SER A 119 4.54 9.22 -5.85
N PHE A 120 5.21 10.23 -6.39
CA PHE A 120 6.67 10.26 -6.52
C PHE A 120 7.19 11.50 -5.78
N PRO A 121 7.49 11.40 -4.48
CA PRO A 121 7.85 12.57 -3.66
C PRO A 121 9.08 13.33 -4.17
N SER A 122 10.03 12.62 -4.80
CA SER A 122 11.21 13.22 -5.44
C SER A 122 11.03 13.55 -6.93
N GLY A 123 9.81 13.42 -7.47
CA GLY A 123 9.51 13.54 -8.89
C GLY A 123 9.55 12.21 -9.64
N LYS A 124 8.74 12.11 -10.72
CA LYS A 124 8.50 10.86 -11.46
C LYS A 124 9.75 10.32 -12.18
N ASP A 125 10.64 11.22 -12.60
CA ASP A 125 11.88 10.86 -13.30
C ASP A 125 13.04 10.56 -12.33
N SER A 126 12.81 10.67 -11.02
CA SER A 126 13.81 10.33 -10.03
C SER A 126 13.93 8.80 -9.86
N SER A 127 15.17 8.35 -9.71
CA SER A 127 15.51 6.97 -9.30
C SER A 127 15.27 6.69 -7.81
N ASP A 128 14.62 7.62 -7.11
CA ASP A 128 14.24 7.51 -5.70
C ASP A 128 13.08 6.53 -5.48
N ASN A 129 12.39 6.65 -4.35
CA ASN A 129 11.25 5.83 -4.00
C ASN A 129 9.96 6.43 -4.54
N SER A 130 9.03 5.55 -4.87
CA SER A 130 7.62 5.86 -5.03
C SER A 130 6.86 5.52 -3.75
N LYS A 131 5.69 6.13 -3.59
CA LYS A 131 4.79 5.87 -2.49
C LYS A 131 3.45 5.40 -3.03
N LEU A 132 3.13 4.13 -2.75
CA LEU A 132 1.85 3.50 -3.03
C LEU A 132 0.93 3.68 -1.82
N GLU A 133 -0.29 4.12 -2.07
CA GLU A 133 -1.37 4.12 -1.11
C GLU A 133 -2.48 3.18 -1.59
N VAL A 134 -2.91 2.24 -0.75
CA VAL A 134 -4.04 1.34 -1.02
C VAL A 134 -5.08 1.52 0.06
N THR A 135 -6.31 1.82 -0.36
CA THR A 135 -7.46 1.88 0.53
C THR A 135 -7.95 0.46 0.82
N LEU A 136 -8.19 0.14 2.08
CA LEU A 136 -8.66 -1.17 2.52
C LEU A 136 -10.00 -1.00 3.23
N ASN A 137 -10.96 -1.87 2.93
CA ASN A 137 -12.17 -1.93 3.74
C ASN A 137 -11.84 -2.20 5.23
N PHE A 138 -12.76 -1.81 6.11
CA PHE A 138 -12.58 -1.87 7.56
C PHE A 138 -12.13 -3.24 8.09
N GLU A 139 -12.82 -4.33 7.71
CA GLU A 139 -12.53 -5.69 8.16
C GLU A 139 -11.10 -6.13 7.77
N LYS A 140 -10.72 -5.88 6.51
CA LYS A 140 -9.40 -6.25 6.00
C LYS A 140 -8.29 -5.36 6.55
N GLY A 141 -8.60 -4.10 6.85
CA GLY A 141 -7.70 -3.20 7.56
C GLY A 141 -7.37 -3.67 8.98
N TRP A 142 -8.37 -4.15 9.72
CA TRP A 142 -8.15 -4.74 11.06
C TRP A 142 -7.33 -6.02 11.02
N TYR A 143 -7.58 -6.89 10.04
CA TYR A 143 -6.75 -8.08 9.84
C TYR A 143 -5.28 -7.70 9.62
N VAL A 144 -5.01 -6.74 8.72
CA VAL A 144 -3.65 -6.26 8.45
C VAL A 144 -3.00 -5.69 9.71
N LEU A 145 -3.76 -4.92 10.50
CA LEU A 145 -3.31 -4.36 11.77
C LEU A 145 -2.91 -5.47 12.76
N GLY A 146 -3.77 -6.47 12.98
CA GLY A 146 -3.50 -7.54 13.95
C GLY A 146 -2.40 -8.51 13.51
N GLU A 147 -2.25 -8.72 12.19
CA GLU A 147 -1.26 -9.62 11.65
C GLU A 147 0.14 -9.00 11.70
N ALA A 148 0.32 -7.84 11.06
CA ALA A 148 1.66 -7.30 10.78
C ALA A 148 2.14 -6.20 11.73
N TYR A 149 1.30 -5.73 12.67
CA TYR A 149 1.68 -4.65 13.57
C TYR A 149 1.62 -5.12 15.02
N PRO A 150 2.69 -4.90 15.80
CA PRO A 150 2.69 -5.25 17.21
C PRO A 150 1.62 -4.45 17.97
N SER A 151 1.09 -5.10 19.02
CA SER A 151 0.00 -4.57 19.87
C SER A 151 0.44 -3.36 20.68
#